data_AF-A0A5K1FAA2-F1
#
_entry.id   AF-A0A5K1FAA2-F1
#
_cell.length_a   1.000
_cell.length_b   1.000
_cell.length_c   1.000
_cell.angle_alpha   90.00
_cell.angle_beta   90.00
_cell.angle_gamma   90.00
#
_symmetry.space_group_name_H-M   'P 1'
#
loop_
_entity.id
_entity.type
_entity.pdbx_description
1 polymer ?
#
loop_
_entity_poly.entity_id
_entity_poly.type
_entity_poly.pdbx_seq_one_letter_code
_entity_poly.pdbx_strand_id
1 'polypeptide(L)' 'PRPAPVPVRETPAPPRDGPEVKIAATTFTFRELATATKNFRQECLIGEGGFGRVYKGRIETTGQ' A
#
# COMPACT_ATOMS: atom_id res chain seq x y z
N PRO A 1 4.38 55.17 -6.41
CA PRO A 1 4.32 54.42 -5.13
C PRO A 1 3.85 52.97 -5.36
N ARG A 2 4.73 51.98 -5.14
CA ARG A 2 4.34 50.56 -5.18
C ARG A 2 3.58 50.19 -3.91
N PRO A 3 2.50 49.39 -3.98
CA PRO A 3 1.83 48.90 -2.77
C PRO A 3 2.77 47.97 -1.99
N ALA A 4 2.73 48.06 -0.65
CA ALA A 4 3.52 47.21 0.23
C ALA A 4 3.05 45.74 0.15
N PRO A 5 3.95 44.76 0.26
CA PRO A 5 3.56 43.35 0.30
C PRO A 5 2.78 43.07 1.59
N VAL A 6 1.62 42.44 1.45
CA VAL A 6 0.81 41.98 2.59
C VAL A 6 1.60 40.90 3.37
N PRO A 7 1.56 40.90 4.71
CA PRO A 7 2.17 39.81 5.47
C PRO A 7 1.32 38.56 5.28
N VAL A 8 1.89 37.54 4.65
CA VAL A 8 1.29 36.21 4.60
C VAL A 8 1.25 35.66 6.03
N ARG A 9 0.05 35.49 6.59
CA ARG A 9 -0.11 34.68 7.81
C ARG A 9 0.14 33.23 7.41
N GLU A 10 1.38 32.78 7.56
CA GLU A 10 1.66 31.35 7.62
C GLU A 10 0.95 30.82 8.87
N THR A 11 -0.12 30.06 8.63
CA THR A 11 -0.84 29.38 9.70
C THR A 11 -0.07 28.10 9.97
N PRO A 12 0.50 27.87 11.17
CA PRO A 12 1.13 26.59 11.46
C PRO A 12 0.05 25.51 11.38
N ALA A 13 0.29 24.51 10.54
CA ALA A 13 -0.60 23.36 10.42
C ALA A 13 -0.80 22.72 11.81
N PRO A 14 -2.03 22.36 12.19
CA PRO A 14 -2.28 21.76 13.50
C PRO A 14 -1.46 20.48 13.67
N PRO A 15 -0.94 20.19 14.87
CA PRO A 15 -0.32 18.91 15.15
C PRO A 15 -1.34 17.81 14.88
N ARG A 16 -1.01 16.89 13.97
CA ARG A 16 -1.83 15.73 13.65
C ARG A 16 -1.68 14.70 14.78
N ASP A 17 -2.20 15.02 15.96
CA ASP A 17 -2.43 14.08 17.06
C ASP A 17 -3.66 13.22 16.71
N GLY A 18 -3.54 12.47 15.62
CA GLY A 18 -4.43 11.36 15.30
C GLY A 18 -3.79 10.08 15.82
N PRO A 19 -4.56 9.05 16.23
CA PRO A 19 -3.98 7.77 16.56
C PRO A 19 -3.17 7.30 15.35
N GLU A 20 -1.86 7.12 15.54
CA GLU A 20 -0.97 6.57 14.53
C GLU A 20 -1.42 5.12 14.29
N VAL A 21 -2.34 4.95 13.35
CA VAL A 21 -2.73 3.64 12.86
C VAL A 21 -1.53 3.12 12.09
N LYS A 22 -0.69 2.36 12.79
CA LYS A 22 0.41 1.60 12.21
C LYS A 22 -0.23 0.52 11.35
N ILE A 23 -0.55 0.88 10.10
CA ILE A 23 -0.99 -0.09 9.10
C ILE A 23 0.22 -0.97 8.84
N ALA A 24 0.32 -2.08 9.57
CA ALA A 24 1.35 -3.08 9.37
C ALA A 24 1.07 -3.75 8.01
N ALA A 25 1.64 -3.19 6.94
CA ALA A 25 1.65 -3.82 5.65
C ALA A 25 2.67 -4.97 5.69
N THR A 26 2.21 -6.21 5.58
CA THR A 26 3.11 -7.35 5.47
C THR A 26 3.69 -7.39 4.07
N THR A 27 5.01 -7.26 3.96
CA THR A 27 5.73 -7.42 2.70
C THR A 27 6.03 -8.90 2.47
N PHE A 28 5.65 -9.43 1.32
CA PHE A 28 5.98 -10.78 0.91
C PHE A 28 6.99 -10.75 -0.23
N THR A 29 7.94 -11.67 -0.21
CA THR A 29 8.88 -11.82 -1.31
C THR A 29 8.19 -12.45 -2.52
N PHE A 30 8.72 -12.21 -3.72
CA PHE A 30 8.21 -12.84 -4.94
C PHE A 30 8.18 -14.37 -4.84
N ARG A 31 9.18 -14.97 -4.18
CA ARG A 31 9.25 -16.42 -3.97
C ARG A 31 8.11 -16.94 -3.12
N GLU A 32 7.73 -16.22 -2.06
CA GLU A 32 6.57 -16.59 -1.24
C GLU A 32 5.28 -16.50 -2.03
N LEU A 33 5.09 -15.42 -2.80
CA LEU A 33 3.94 -15.27 -3.67
C LEU A 33 3.88 -16.36 -4.75
N ALA A 34 5.03 -16.72 -5.32
CA ALA A 34 5.14 -17.83 -6.26
C ALA A 34 4.74 -19.13 -5.58
N THR A 35 5.32 -19.50 -4.44
CA THR A 35 4.95 -20.72 -3.70
C THR A 35 3.46 -20.75 -3.36
N ALA A 36 2.92 -19.65 -2.84
CA ALA A 36 1.51 -19.53 -2.48
C ALA A 36 0.56 -19.75 -3.67
N THR A 37 0.95 -19.30 -4.87
CA THR A 37 0.16 -19.41 -6.12
C THR A 37 0.55 -20.63 -6.97
N LYS A 38 1.38 -21.54 -6.45
CA LYS A 38 1.97 -22.68 -7.19
C LYS A 38 2.76 -22.25 -8.44
N ASN A 39 3.52 -21.16 -8.32
CA ASN A 39 4.30 -20.50 -9.36
C ASN A 39 3.43 -19.81 -10.42
N PHE A 40 2.39 -19.08 -9.99
CA PHE A 40 1.44 -18.37 -10.85
C PHE A 40 0.80 -19.26 -11.92
N ARG A 41 0.45 -20.50 -11.55
CA ARG A 41 -0.18 -21.46 -12.47
C ARG A 41 -1.57 -21.00 -12.88
N GLN A 42 -1.96 -21.34 -14.10
CA GLN A 42 -3.27 -21.01 -14.65
C GLN A 42 -4.43 -21.62 -13.86
N GLU A 43 -4.21 -22.76 -13.19
CA GLU A 43 -5.16 -23.38 -12.25
C GLU A 43 -5.52 -22.47 -11.05
N CYS A 44 -4.62 -21.54 -10.73
CA CYS A 44 -4.77 -20.55 -9.69
C CYS A 44 -5.27 -19.21 -10.21
N LEU A 45 -5.34 -18.98 -11.52
CA LEU A 45 -5.86 -17.74 -12.09
C LEU A 45 -7.36 -17.61 -11.76
N ILE A 46 -7.72 -16.52 -11.09
CA ILE A 46 -9.12 -16.17 -10.81
C ILE A 46 -9.69 -15.33 -11.95
N GLY A 47 -8.87 -14.45 -12.53
CA GLY A 47 -9.28 -13.60 -13.65
C GLY A 47 -8.19 -12.64 -14.10
N GLU A 48 -8.45 -11.97 -15.22
CA GLU A 48 -7.61 -10.92 -15.79
C GLU A 48 -8.50 -9.71 -16.11
N GLY A 49 -8.01 -8.50 -15.84
CA GLY A 49 -8.74 -7.26 -16.11
C GLY A 49 -7.84 -6.04 -16.05
N GLY A 50 -8.42 -4.85 -15.82
CA GLY A 50 -7.69 -3.58 -15.79
C GLY A 50 -6.63 -3.44 -14.68
N PHE A 51 -6.60 -4.38 -13.73
CA PHE A 51 -5.62 -4.46 -12.64
C PHE A 51 -4.50 -5.48 -12.91
N GLY A 52 -4.55 -6.17 -14.06
CA GLY A 52 -3.66 -7.29 -14.40
C GLY A 52 -4.28 -8.65 -14.07
N ARG A 53 -3.41 -9.65 -13.86
CA ARG A 53 -3.80 -11.04 -13.58
C ARG A 53 -3.92 -11.27 -12.08
N VAL A 54 -5.06 -11.82 -11.66
CA VAL A 54 -5.35 -12.13 -10.26
C VAL A 54 -5.24 -13.63 -10.05
N TYR A 55 -4.38 -14.05 -9.12
CA TYR A 55 -4.15 -15.45 -8.79
C TYR A 55 -4.57 -15.76 -7.35
N LYS A 56 -5.19 -16.91 -7.12
CA LYS A 56 -5.47 -17.46 -5.80
C LYS A 56 -4.20 -18.10 -5.24
N GLY A 57 -3.90 -17.83 -3.98
CA GLY A 57 -2.81 -18.47 -3.27
C GLY A 57 -3.00 -18.39 -1.78
N ARG A 58 -2.36 -19.30 -1.05
CA ARG A 58 -2.37 -19.29 0.42
C ARG A 58 -0.95 -19.05 0.90
N ILE A 59 -0.75 -17.92 1.57
CA ILE A 59 0.51 -17.65 2.26
C ILE A 59 0.38 -18.31 3.64
N GLU A 60 1.28 -19.24 3.93
CA GLU A 60 1.36 -19.82 5.26
C GLU A 60 1.98 -18.77 6.19
N THR A 61 1.17 -18.26 7.12
CA THR A 61 1.67 -17.35 8.17
C THR A 61 2.64 -18.15 9.04
N THR A 62 3.92 -18.14 8.71
CA THR A 62 4.95 -18.53 9.67
C THR A 62 4.91 -17.46 10.74
N GLY A 63 4.34 -17.80 11.90
CA GLY A 63 3.88 -16.87 12.93
C GLY A 63 4.82 -15.68 13.17
N GLN A 64 4.31 -14.49 12.84
CA GLN A 64 4.85 -13.22 13.30
C GLN A 64 4.37 -12.95 14.72
#